data_AF-A0A653B8Z0-F1
#
_entry.id   AF-A0A653B8Z0-F1
#
_cell.length_a   1.000
_cell.length_b   1.000
_cell.length_c   1.000
_cell.angle_alpha   90.00
_cell.angle_beta   90.00
_cell.angle_gamma   90.00
#
_symmetry.space_group_name_H-M   'P 1'
#
loop_
_entity.id
_entity.type
_entity.pdbx_description
1 polymer ?
#
loop_
_entity_poly.entity_id
_entity_poly.type
_entity_poly.pdbx_seq_one_letter_code
_entity_poly.pdbx_strand_id
1 'polypeptide(L)'
;MSQELTIKGIALEKLNRILNPNFDSKFIWGLLSSGVLLVGYQRIVQICSTLEVVSGGTYVKLSLSSGVDTVFIVIGSVMILSSIIIFIMKMVKSQPGAVKKYKSLRRAAKDIRPLMDENRRVFTAFGPNSESGNVDDLRQDYEVWEQLKRDQIVPNNDELLNILNRVKVLTKDEAPIVSKMKSHIAAFKRHCSNPNFDYSNDQFPLSFADLIFNYSKSNDNNMGEYAEWLKRSLSQYLDKVESVYIFGSALYGQEKTDVDVIIKNNLVDIEEIRRFAQISKELKNAFEKDFSLSLHLKVFSEREAQSFGRFLEKIYKSEKVI
;
A
#
# COMPACT_ATOMS: atom_id res chain seq x y z
N MET A 1 13.79 -23.20 -24.18
CA MET A 1 14.26 -22.96 -22.79
C MET A 1 13.11 -23.23 -21.86
N SER A 2 13.28 -24.18 -20.96
CA SER A 2 12.27 -24.69 -20.04
C SER A 2 11.81 -23.62 -19.05
N GLN A 3 10.51 -23.37 -19.01
CA GLN A 3 9.88 -22.69 -17.88
C GLN A 3 10.02 -23.61 -16.66
N GLU A 4 11.03 -23.36 -15.81
CA GLU A 4 10.94 -23.78 -14.42
C GLU A 4 9.84 -22.96 -13.75
N LEU A 5 8.59 -23.41 -13.91
CA LEU A 5 7.48 -23.05 -13.04
C LEU A 5 7.83 -23.57 -11.64
N THR A 6 8.55 -22.75 -10.90
CA THR A 6 8.98 -23.07 -9.54
C THR A 6 7.70 -23.29 -8.73
N ILE A 7 7.59 -24.44 -8.09
CA ILE A 7 6.45 -24.80 -7.21
C ILE A 7 6.16 -23.68 -6.20
N LYS A 8 7.20 -22.92 -5.80
CA LYS A 8 7.10 -21.70 -5.01
C LYS A 8 6.25 -20.60 -5.66
N GLY A 9 6.34 -20.36 -6.96
CA GLY A 9 5.55 -19.36 -7.67
C GLY A 9 4.06 -19.73 -7.69
N ILE A 10 3.74 -20.99 -7.99
CA ILE A 10 2.37 -21.51 -7.94
C ILE A 10 1.83 -21.47 -6.49
N ALA A 11 2.68 -21.79 -5.51
CA ALA A 11 2.31 -21.74 -4.10
C ALA A 11 2.08 -20.30 -3.62
N LEU A 12 2.94 -19.35 -3.99
CA LEU A 12 2.81 -17.92 -3.66
C LEU A 12 1.58 -17.30 -4.34
N GLU A 13 1.30 -17.64 -5.60
CA GLU A 13 0.13 -17.16 -6.30
C GLU A 13 -1.16 -17.73 -5.69
N LYS A 14 -1.18 -19.02 -5.32
CA LYS A 14 -2.30 -19.63 -4.59
C LYS A 14 -2.46 -19.05 -3.18
N LEU A 15 -1.36 -18.79 -2.48
CA LEU A 15 -1.36 -18.15 -1.16
C LEU A 15 -1.90 -16.71 -1.25
N ASN A 16 -1.47 -15.95 -2.27
CA ASN A 16 -1.94 -14.60 -2.55
C ASN A 16 -3.43 -14.59 -2.96
N ARG A 17 -3.88 -15.63 -3.68
CA ARG A 17 -5.30 -15.83 -3.99
C ARG A 17 -6.12 -16.16 -2.74
N ILE A 18 -5.58 -16.95 -1.82
CA ILE A 18 -6.21 -17.28 -0.52
C ILE A 18 -6.24 -16.05 0.41
N LEU A 19 -5.25 -15.16 0.32
CA LEU A 19 -5.17 -13.90 1.06
C LEU A 19 -6.02 -12.76 0.47
N ASN A 20 -6.62 -12.96 -0.72
CA ASN A 20 -7.46 -11.94 -1.34
C ASN A 20 -8.83 -11.87 -0.63
N PRO A 21 -9.27 -10.71 -0.13
CA PRO A 21 -10.57 -10.58 0.57
C PRO A 21 -11.79 -10.96 -0.29
N ASN A 22 -11.65 -10.95 -1.63
CA ASN A 22 -12.66 -11.44 -2.56
C ASN A 22 -12.69 -12.97 -2.69
N PHE A 23 -11.60 -13.67 -2.34
CA PHE A 23 -11.55 -15.13 -2.31
C PHE A 23 -12.42 -15.68 -1.18
N ASP A 24 -12.38 -15.08 0.01
CA ASP A 24 -13.23 -15.48 1.13
C ASP A 24 -14.72 -15.46 0.76
N SER A 25 -15.17 -14.41 0.08
CA SER A 25 -16.57 -14.31 -0.36
C SER A 25 -16.92 -15.37 -1.40
N LYS A 26 -16.03 -15.62 -2.37
CA LYS A 26 -16.24 -16.66 -3.40
C LYS A 26 -16.18 -18.07 -2.81
N PHE A 27 -15.32 -18.29 -1.83
CA PHE A 27 -15.17 -19.55 -1.13
C PHE A 27 -16.39 -19.88 -0.27
N ILE A 28 -16.89 -18.91 0.52
CA ILE A 28 -18.14 -19.05 1.28
C ILE A 28 -19.31 -19.40 0.35
N TRP A 29 -19.44 -18.67 -0.77
CA TRP A 29 -20.49 -18.94 -1.76
C TRP A 29 -20.35 -20.32 -2.41
N GLY A 30 -19.15 -20.72 -2.80
CA GLY A 30 -18.89 -22.03 -3.39
C GLY A 30 -19.19 -23.18 -2.43
N LEU A 31 -18.86 -23.00 -1.14
CA LEU A 31 -19.10 -24.00 -0.10
C LEU A 31 -20.60 -24.12 0.22
N LEU A 32 -21.32 -22.99 0.26
CA LEU A 32 -22.78 -22.96 0.39
C LEU A 32 -23.47 -23.60 -0.82
N SER A 33 -23.13 -23.19 -2.04
CA SER A 33 -23.78 -23.70 -3.26
C SER A 33 -23.55 -25.19 -3.45
N SER A 34 -22.34 -25.68 -3.16
CA SER A 34 -22.02 -27.11 -3.24
C SER A 34 -22.76 -27.91 -2.17
N GLY A 35 -22.86 -27.39 -0.94
CA GLY A 35 -23.63 -28.03 0.12
C GLY A 35 -25.12 -28.14 -0.21
N VAL A 36 -25.72 -27.06 -0.73
CA VAL A 36 -27.12 -27.04 -1.17
C VAL A 36 -27.35 -28.03 -2.33
N LEU A 37 -26.42 -28.09 -3.30
CA LEU A 37 -26.49 -29.04 -4.41
C LEU A 37 -26.46 -30.49 -3.92
N LEU A 38 -25.57 -30.84 -2.98
CA LEU A 38 -25.47 -32.21 -2.46
C LEU A 38 -26.74 -32.66 -1.74
N VAL A 39 -27.33 -31.78 -0.92
CA VAL A 39 -28.58 -32.08 -0.21
C VAL A 39 -29.78 -32.09 -1.18
N GLY A 40 -29.84 -31.11 -2.08
CA GLY A 40 -30.93 -30.94 -3.03
C GLY A 40 -30.97 -32.02 -4.11
N TYR A 41 -29.82 -32.45 -4.61
CA TYR A 41 -29.70 -33.51 -5.62
C TYR A 41 -30.35 -34.81 -5.15
N GLN A 42 -30.08 -35.22 -3.91
CA GLN A 42 -30.68 -36.42 -3.32
C GLN A 42 -32.22 -36.32 -3.24
N ARG A 43 -32.75 -35.14 -2.90
CA ARG A 43 -34.21 -34.89 -2.89
C ARG A 43 -34.82 -34.92 -4.28
N ILE A 44 -34.14 -34.37 -5.28
CA ILE A 44 -34.60 -34.40 -6.67
C ILE A 44 -34.61 -35.84 -7.19
N VAL A 45 -33.55 -36.63 -6.92
CA VAL A 45 -33.48 -38.04 -7.30
C VAL A 45 -34.63 -38.84 -6.66
N GLN A 46 -34.95 -38.60 -5.38
CA GLN A 46 -36.12 -39.22 -4.73
C GLN A 46 -37.45 -38.90 -5.42
N ILE A 47 -37.65 -37.63 -5.81
CA ILE A 47 -38.86 -37.21 -6.50
C ILE A 47 -38.93 -37.87 -7.89
N CYS A 48 -37.82 -37.87 -8.64
CA CYS A 48 -37.73 -38.47 -9.97
C CYS A 48 -37.78 -40.01 -9.95
N SER A 49 -37.38 -40.65 -8.86
CA SER A 49 -37.44 -42.11 -8.72
C SER A 49 -38.84 -42.64 -8.42
N THR A 50 -39.81 -41.74 -8.24
CA THR A 50 -41.22 -42.10 -7.96
C THR A 50 -42.06 -41.67 -9.16
N LEU A 51 -42.36 -42.62 -10.06
CA LEU A 51 -43.25 -42.37 -11.17
C LEU A 51 -44.63 -42.97 -10.84
N GLU A 52 -45.63 -42.10 -10.75
CA GLU A 52 -47.02 -42.50 -10.54
C GLU A 52 -47.80 -42.21 -11.82
N VAL A 53 -48.30 -43.26 -12.47
CA VAL A 53 -49.16 -43.14 -13.65
C VAL A 53 -50.55 -43.65 -13.27
N VAL A 54 -51.54 -42.77 -13.41
CA VAL A 54 -52.95 -43.07 -13.16
C VAL A 54 -53.70 -42.96 -14.48
N SER A 55 -54.23 -44.07 -14.99
CA SER A 55 -55.04 -44.07 -16.21
C SER A 55 -56.16 -45.10 -16.13
N GLY A 56 -57.40 -44.64 -16.36
CA GLY A 56 -58.57 -45.49 -16.63
C GLY A 56 -58.88 -46.59 -15.60
N GLY A 57 -58.54 -46.39 -14.32
CA GLY A 57 -58.75 -47.38 -13.25
C GLY A 57 -57.54 -48.25 -12.91
N THR A 58 -56.43 -48.09 -13.62
CA THR A 58 -55.17 -48.79 -13.32
C THR A 58 -54.21 -47.84 -12.60
N TYR A 59 -53.67 -48.28 -11.46
CA TYR A 59 -52.66 -47.57 -10.66
C TYR A 59 -51.32 -48.30 -10.76
N VAL A 60 -50.35 -47.69 -11.44
CA VAL A 60 -48.98 -48.22 -11.50
C VAL A 60 -48.05 -47.26 -10.78
N LYS A 61 -47.47 -47.73 -9.68
CA LYS A 61 -46.42 -47.03 -8.93
C LYS A 61 -45.09 -47.71 -9.19
N LEU A 62 -44.20 -47.03 -9.90
CA LEU A 62 -42.82 -47.44 -10.06
C LEU A 62 -41.97 -46.62 -9.10
N SER A 63 -41.43 -47.27 -8.08
CA SER A 63 -40.45 -46.69 -7.17
C SER A 63 -39.11 -47.36 -7.40
N LEU A 64 -38.14 -46.63 -7.95
CA LEU A 64 -36.75 -47.05 -7.84
C LEU A 64 -36.30 -46.83 -6.40
N SER A 65 -35.90 -47.89 -5.72
CA SER A 65 -35.24 -47.78 -4.41
C SER A 65 -33.85 -47.17 -4.64
N SER A 66 -33.78 -45.84 -4.63
CA SER A 66 -32.51 -45.16 -4.45
C SER A 66 -32.24 -45.15 -2.96
N GLY A 67 -31.24 -45.93 -2.53
CA GLY A 67 -30.69 -45.78 -1.20
C GLY A 67 -30.21 -44.34 -1.07
N VAL A 68 -30.90 -43.56 -0.24
CA VAL A 68 -30.48 -42.18 0.05
C VAL A 68 -29.11 -42.31 0.66
N ASP A 69 -28.09 -41.85 -0.05
CA ASP A 69 -26.75 -41.82 0.50
C ASP A 69 -26.72 -40.76 1.60
N THR A 70 -27.07 -41.22 2.79
CA THR A 70 -27.16 -40.41 4.01
C THR A 70 -25.84 -39.68 4.25
N VAL A 71 -24.74 -40.26 3.75
CA VAL A 71 -23.40 -39.66 3.70
C VAL A 71 -23.39 -38.32 2.93
N PHE A 72 -23.99 -38.22 1.74
CA PHE A 72 -24.03 -36.95 0.98
C PHE A 72 -24.89 -35.89 1.68
N ILE A 73 -25.98 -36.29 2.34
CA ILE A 73 -26.81 -35.37 3.12
C ILE A 73 -26.03 -34.84 4.32
N VAL A 74 -25.30 -35.70 5.03
CA VAL A 74 -24.46 -35.30 6.17
C VAL A 74 -23.34 -34.38 5.72
N ILE A 75 -22.61 -34.72 4.66
CA ILE A 75 -21.53 -33.89 4.10
C ILE A 75 -22.08 -32.52 3.67
N GLY A 76 -23.17 -32.51 2.90
CA GLY A 76 -23.80 -31.27 2.44
C GLY A 76 -24.29 -30.39 3.60
N SER A 77 -24.85 -30.99 4.65
CA SER A 77 -25.30 -30.27 5.86
C SER A 77 -24.13 -29.66 6.63
N VAL A 78 -23.01 -30.39 6.76
CA VAL A 78 -21.78 -29.88 7.39
C VAL A 78 -21.20 -28.72 6.59
N MET A 79 -21.21 -28.80 5.26
CA MET A 79 -20.77 -27.70 4.40
C MET A 79 -21.63 -26.45 4.60
N ILE A 80 -22.96 -26.58 4.56
CA ILE A 80 -23.88 -25.45 4.80
C ILE A 80 -23.61 -24.81 6.17
N LEU A 81 -23.55 -25.61 7.25
CA LEU A 81 -23.26 -25.10 8.60
C LEU A 81 -21.90 -24.40 8.67
N SER A 82 -20.87 -24.97 8.07
CA SER A 82 -19.53 -24.38 8.03
C SER A 82 -19.53 -23.05 7.28
N SER A 83 -20.23 -22.96 6.14
CA SER A 83 -20.37 -21.70 5.39
C SER A 83 -21.05 -20.60 6.21
N ILE A 84 -22.09 -20.95 6.97
CA ILE A 84 -22.81 -20.01 7.84
C ILE A 84 -21.91 -19.54 8.98
N ILE A 85 -21.19 -20.46 9.63
CA ILE A 85 -20.25 -20.13 10.71
C ILE A 85 -19.16 -19.20 10.21
N ILE A 86 -18.53 -19.52 9.07
CA ILE A 86 -17.47 -18.69 8.48
C ILE A 86 -18.04 -17.32 8.07
N PHE A 87 -19.27 -17.27 7.54
CA PHE A 87 -19.95 -16.01 7.23
C PHE A 87 -20.22 -15.16 8.47
N ILE A 88 -20.68 -15.77 9.57
CA ILE A 88 -20.87 -15.08 10.86
C ILE A 88 -19.53 -14.58 11.40
N MET A 89 -18.48 -15.41 11.38
CA MET A 89 -17.14 -14.99 11.80
C MET A 89 -16.61 -13.84 10.94
N LYS A 90 -16.87 -13.85 9.63
CA LYS A 90 -16.55 -12.74 8.72
C LYS A 90 -17.34 -11.49 9.11
N MET A 91 -18.64 -11.60 9.34
CA MET A 91 -19.48 -10.48 9.77
C MET A 91 -19.01 -9.90 11.11
N VAL A 92 -18.63 -10.73 12.08
CA VAL A 92 -18.10 -10.29 13.39
C VAL A 92 -16.73 -9.63 13.26
N LYS A 93 -15.83 -10.15 12.41
CA LYS A 93 -14.54 -9.49 12.11
C LYS A 93 -14.72 -8.20 11.30
N SER A 94 -15.75 -8.12 10.46
CA SER A 94 -16.11 -6.94 9.67
C SER A 94 -16.93 -5.93 10.47
N GLN A 95 -17.43 -6.27 11.66
CA GLN A 95 -17.94 -5.24 12.57
C GLN A 95 -16.77 -4.38 13.02
N PRO A 96 -16.81 -3.05 12.81
CA PRO A 96 -15.77 -2.19 13.31
C PRO A 96 -15.78 -2.29 14.84
N GLY A 97 -14.75 -2.92 15.40
CA GLY A 97 -14.49 -2.86 16.84
C GLY A 97 -14.60 -1.42 17.32
N ALA A 98 -15.17 -1.22 18.51
CA ALA A 98 -15.51 0.07 19.11
C ALA A 98 -14.73 1.25 18.50
N VAL A 99 -15.41 2.04 17.66
CA VAL A 99 -14.79 3.06 16.79
C VAL A 99 -13.86 3.94 17.64
N LYS A 100 -12.55 3.76 17.45
CA LYS A 100 -11.51 4.49 18.20
C LYS A 100 -11.66 5.99 17.92
N LYS A 101 -12.14 6.75 18.90
CA LYS A 101 -12.23 8.21 18.84
C LYS A 101 -10.95 8.84 19.35
N TYR A 102 -10.45 9.86 18.67
CA TYR A 102 -9.21 10.54 19.03
C TYR A 102 -9.53 11.88 19.70
N LYS A 103 -8.92 12.15 20.85
CA LYS A 103 -9.09 13.43 21.55
C LYS A 103 -8.50 14.60 20.74
N SER A 104 -7.38 14.37 20.04
CA SER A 104 -6.66 15.37 19.25
C SER A 104 -5.93 14.73 18.07
N LEU A 105 -5.53 15.53 17.08
CA LEU A 105 -4.76 15.06 15.93
C LEU A 105 -3.43 14.41 16.35
N ARG A 106 -2.74 14.97 17.34
CA ARG A 106 -1.52 14.37 17.91
C ARG A 106 -1.72 12.94 18.40
N ARG A 107 -2.88 12.61 18.97
CA ARG A 107 -3.19 11.24 19.40
C ARG A 107 -3.50 10.32 18.21
N ALA A 108 -4.05 10.88 17.13
CA ALA A 108 -4.32 10.16 15.89
C ALA A 108 -3.05 9.93 15.05
N ALA A 109 -2.01 10.77 15.20
CA ALA A 109 -0.78 10.72 14.42
C ALA A 109 -0.11 9.32 14.42
N LYS A 110 -0.16 8.60 15.54
CA LYS A 110 0.40 7.24 15.65
C LYS A 110 -0.28 6.22 14.74
N ASP A 111 -1.56 6.41 14.44
CA ASP A 111 -2.33 5.50 13.58
C ASP A 111 -2.39 6.01 12.13
N ILE A 112 -2.29 7.34 11.93
CA ILE A 112 -2.19 7.99 10.62
C ILE A 112 -0.86 7.66 9.95
N ARG A 113 0.23 7.72 10.71
CA ARG A 113 1.59 7.63 10.18
C ARG A 113 1.87 6.34 9.40
N PRO A 114 1.56 5.12 9.90
CA PRO A 114 1.82 3.90 9.16
C PRO A 114 1.14 3.87 7.78
N LEU A 115 -0.07 4.45 7.67
CA LEU A 115 -0.79 4.54 6.39
C LEU A 115 -0.09 5.48 5.41
N MET A 116 0.46 6.59 5.92
CA MET A 116 1.25 7.54 5.12
C MET A 116 2.58 6.93 4.67
N ASP A 117 3.29 6.25 5.57
CA ASP A 117 4.57 5.60 5.29
C ASP A 117 4.39 4.52 4.21
N GLU A 118 3.31 3.73 4.29
CA GLU A 118 2.96 2.73 3.28
C GLU A 118 2.63 3.38 1.92
N ASN A 119 1.80 4.43 1.90
CA ASN A 119 1.51 5.18 0.67
C ASN A 119 2.77 5.76 0.04
N ARG A 120 3.68 6.32 0.85
CA ARG A 120 4.97 6.84 0.39
C ARG A 120 5.82 5.72 -0.22
N ARG A 121 5.92 4.56 0.45
CA ARG A 121 6.67 3.40 -0.06
C ARG A 121 6.17 2.97 -1.44
N VAL A 122 4.86 2.82 -1.60
CA VAL A 122 4.23 2.44 -2.87
C VAL A 122 4.51 3.48 -3.95
N PHE A 123 4.34 4.77 -3.63
CA PHE A 123 4.61 5.86 -4.55
C PHE A 123 6.08 5.92 -4.97
N THR A 124 7.03 5.75 -4.04
CA THR A 124 8.46 5.81 -4.36
C THR A 124 8.91 4.60 -5.19
N ALA A 125 8.34 3.41 -4.94
CA ALA A 125 8.73 2.19 -5.64
C ALA A 125 8.12 2.05 -7.04
N PHE A 126 6.88 2.50 -7.23
CA PHE A 126 6.11 2.24 -8.46
C PHE A 126 5.50 3.50 -9.10
N GLY A 127 5.60 4.65 -8.43
CA GLY A 127 5.00 5.88 -8.90
C GLY A 127 5.70 6.45 -10.13
N PRO A 128 5.04 7.37 -10.85
CA PRO A 128 5.63 8.03 -12.01
C PRO A 128 6.90 8.78 -11.59
N ASN A 129 8.03 8.46 -12.25
CA ASN A 129 9.39 8.93 -11.95
C ASN A 129 10.09 8.27 -10.74
N SER A 130 9.70 7.05 -10.33
CA SER A 130 10.51 6.24 -9.42
C SER A 130 11.89 5.91 -10.04
N GLU A 131 12.94 5.84 -9.21
CA GLU A 131 14.32 5.52 -9.65
C GLU A 131 14.45 4.11 -10.28
N SER A 132 13.38 3.30 -10.29
CA SER A 132 13.31 1.99 -10.95
C SER A 132 13.26 2.08 -12.49
N GLY A 133 13.16 3.28 -13.06
CA GLY A 133 13.14 3.51 -14.51
C GLY A 133 14.50 3.37 -15.19
N ASN A 134 15.01 2.15 -15.31
CA ASN A 134 15.78 1.79 -16.50
C ASN A 134 14.86 1.99 -17.70
N VAL A 135 15.29 2.81 -18.66
CA VAL A 135 14.48 3.40 -19.74
C VAL A 135 14.06 2.37 -20.81
N ASP A 136 14.20 1.05 -20.57
CA ASP A 136 14.09 0.02 -21.61
C ASP A 136 13.02 -1.06 -21.40
N ASP A 137 12.20 -1.04 -20.34
CA ASP A 137 11.12 -2.05 -20.13
C ASP A 137 9.75 -1.42 -19.79
N LEU A 138 9.39 -0.38 -20.55
CA LEU A 138 8.12 0.35 -20.44
C LEU A 138 6.94 -0.50 -20.92
N ARG A 139 6.29 -1.24 -20.00
CA ARG A 139 4.84 -1.49 -19.96
C ARG A 139 4.32 -2.19 -18.69
N GLN A 140 5.14 -2.96 -17.96
CA GLN A 140 4.67 -3.66 -16.75
C GLN A 140 4.47 -2.75 -15.53
N ASP A 141 5.33 -1.74 -15.34
CA ASP A 141 5.27 -0.89 -14.15
C ASP A 141 4.04 0.02 -14.09
N TYR A 142 3.49 0.41 -15.25
CA TYR A 142 2.32 1.28 -15.31
C TYR A 142 1.04 0.56 -14.87
N GLU A 143 0.82 -0.69 -15.31
CA GLU A 143 -0.34 -1.48 -14.89
C GLU A 143 -0.29 -1.78 -13.38
N VAL A 144 0.91 -2.11 -12.89
CA VAL A 144 1.17 -2.32 -11.45
C VAL A 144 0.89 -1.05 -10.66
N TRP A 145 1.36 0.11 -11.13
CA TRP A 145 1.06 1.40 -10.52
C TRP A 145 -0.44 1.71 -10.47
N GLU A 146 -1.15 1.54 -11.60
CA GLU A 146 -2.59 1.75 -11.67
C GLU A 146 -3.36 0.84 -10.73
N GLN A 147 -2.92 -0.40 -10.58
CA GLN A 147 -3.49 -1.34 -9.63
C GLN A 147 -3.20 -0.93 -8.18
N LEU A 148 -1.96 -0.64 -7.82
CA LEU A 148 -1.56 -0.28 -6.45
C LEU A 148 -2.23 1.01 -5.96
N LYS A 149 -2.50 1.98 -6.86
CA LYS A 149 -3.33 3.14 -6.52
C LYS A 149 -4.69 2.72 -5.98
N ARG A 150 -5.37 1.79 -6.67
CA ARG A 150 -6.73 1.33 -6.33
C ARG A 150 -6.75 0.37 -5.14
N ASP A 151 -5.77 -0.51 -5.05
CA ASP A 151 -5.77 -1.62 -4.10
C ASP A 151 -5.08 -1.26 -2.77
N GLN A 152 -4.22 -0.23 -2.75
CA GLN A 152 -3.46 0.17 -1.55
C GLN A 152 -3.64 1.65 -1.20
N ILE A 153 -3.30 2.57 -2.11
CA ILE A 153 -3.28 4.02 -1.79
C ILE A 153 -4.69 4.54 -1.48
N VAL A 154 -5.69 4.21 -2.31
CA VAL A 154 -7.08 4.66 -2.10
C VAL A 154 -7.67 4.09 -0.79
N PRO A 155 -7.57 2.79 -0.48
CA PRO A 155 -8.00 2.24 0.80
C PRO A 155 -7.31 2.88 2.00
N ASN A 156 -5.99 3.10 1.94
CA ASN A 156 -5.25 3.79 3.00
C ASN A 156 -5.73 5.24 3.17
N ASN A 157 -6.00 5.95 2.07
CA ASN A 157 -6.56 7.29 2.08
C ASN A 157 -7.98 7.32 2.67
N ASP A 158 -8.81 6.31 2.39
CA ASP A 158 -10.14 6.18 3.01
C ASP A 158 -10.01 5.98 4.52
N GLU A 159 -9.07 5.17 5.00
CA GLU A 159 -8.85 5.01 6.45
C GLU A 159 -8.23 6.25 7.09
N LEU A 160 -7.33 6.96 6.40
CA LEU A 160 -6.85 8.27 6.83
C LEU A 160 -8.01 9.26 7.02
N LEU A 161 -8.90 9.35 6.03
CA LEU A 161 -10.09 10.20 6.11
C LEU A 161 -10.98 9.80 7.29
N ASN A 162 -11.18 8.50 7.51
CA ASN A 162 -11.94 7.99 8.64
C ASN A 162 -11.32 8.40 9.98
N ILE A 163 -10.01 8.23 10.14
CA ILE A 163 -9.29 8.64 11.36
C ILE A 163 -9.44 10.15 11.58
N LEU A 164 -9.22 10.96 10.53
CA LEU A 164 -9.36 12.42 10.59
C LEU A 164 -10.79 12.87 10.95
N ASN A 165 -11.81 12.15 10.52
CA ASN A 165 -13.21 12.42 10.88
C ASN A 165 -13.53 12.02 12.33
N ARG A 166 -12.74 11.13 12.95
CA ARG A 166 -12.88 10.71 14.35
C ARG A 166 -12.07 11.58 15.33
N VAL A 167 -11.30 12.55 14.85
CA VAL A 167 -10.60 13.53 15.69
C VAL A 167 -11.59 14.56 16.22
N LYS A 168 -11.70 14.66 17.55
CA LYS A 168 -12.68 15.56 18.20
C LYS A 168 -12.30 17.04 18.12
N VAL A 169 -11.02 17.35 18.27
CA VAL A 169 -10.52 18.74 18.38
C VAL A 169 -9.33 18.89 17.45
N LEU A 170 -9.42 19.92 16.60
CA LEU A 170 -8.31 20.44 15.81
C LEU A 170 -8.00 21.86 16.30
N THR A 171 -6.72 22.19 16.39
CA THR A 171 -6.30 23.58 16.65
C THR A 171 -6.58 24.46 15.43
N LYS A 172 -6.50 25.79 15.62
CA LYS A 172 -6.66 26.77 14.52
C LYS A 172 -5.65 26.55 13.40
N ASP A 173 -4.44 26.11 13.73
CA ASP A 173 -3.35 25.88 12.77
C ASP A 173 -3.49 24.49 12.09
N GLU A 174 -4.00 23.49 12.80
CA GLU A 174 -4.22 22.14 12.26
C GLU A 174 -5.39 22.10 11.27
N ALA A 175 -6.47 22.82 11.55
CA ALA A 175 -7.70 22.78 10.77
C ALA A 175 -7.50 23.02 9.25
N PRO A 176 -6.78 24.07 8.79
CA PRO A 176 -6.57 24.27 7.35
C PRO A 176 -5.71 23.17 6.72
N ILE A 177 -4.72 22.63 7.44
CA ILE A 177 -3.83 21.56 6.96
C ILE A 177 -4.64 20.26 6.79
N VAL A 178 -5.45 19.91 7.78
CA VAL A 178 -6.35 18.75 7.72
C VAL A 178 -7.38 18.90 6.60
N SER A 179 -7.91 20.11 6.39
CA SER A 179 -8.84 20.36 5.29
C SER A 179 -8.20 20.10 3.93
N LYS A 180 -6.98 20.59 3.69
CA LYS A 180 -6.22 20.31 2.46
C LYS A 180 -6.02 18.81 2.25
N MET A 181 -5.70 18.07 3.32
CA MET A 181 -5.53 16.61 3.22
C MET A 181 -6.84 15.90 2.87
N LYS A 182 -7.99 16.33 3.42
CA LYS A 182 -9.30 15.78 3.05
C LYS A 182 -9.65 16.07 1.58
N SER A 183 -9.37 17.28 1.10
CA SER A 183 -9.55 17.62 -0.32
C SER A 183 -8.67 16.75 -1.22
N HIS A 184 -7.40 16.59 -0.88
CA HIS A 184 -6.47 15.71 -1.59
C HIS A 184 -7.01 14.27 -1.67
N ILE A 185 -7.45 13.69 -0.55
CA ILE A 185 -8.00 12.31 -0.53
C ILE A 185 -9.19 12.18 -1.48
N ALA A 186 -10.13 13.13 -1.44
CA ALA A 186 -11.32 13.10 -2.30
C ALA A 186 -10.96 13.28 -3.79
N ALA A 187 -10.08 14.24 -4.10
CA ALA A 187 -9.65 14.56 -5.45
C ALA A 187 -8.84 13.40 -6.07
N PHE A 188 -7.90 12.82 -5.32
CA PHE A 188 -7.09 11.68 -5.75
C PHE A 188 -7.97 10.46 -6.03
N LYS A 189 -8.93 10.14 -5.15
CA LYS A 189 -9.88 9.04 -5.36
C LYS A 189 -10.71 9.23 -6.63
N ARG A 190 -11.14 10.47 -6.91
CA ARG A 190 -11.86 10.82 -8.13
C ARG A 190 -10.98 10.69 -9.36
N HIS A 191 -9.73 11.13 -9.29
CA HIS A 191 -8.75 10.95 -10.36
C HIS A 191 -8.49 9.46 -10.67
N CYS A 192 -8.38 8.61 -9.65
CA CYS A 192 -8.23 7.16 -9.84
C CYS A 192 -9.43 6.50 -10.54
N SER A 193 -10.64 7.09 -10.43
CA SER A 193 -11.85 6.60 -11.09
C SER A 193 -12.10 7.27 -12.46
N ASN A 194 -11.62 8.50 -12.64
CA ASN A 194 -11.70 9.28 -13.86
C ASN A 194 -10.34 9.93 -14.15
N PRO A 195 -9.52 9.33 -15.03
CA PRO A 195 -8.18 9.86 -15.36
C PRO A 195 -8.18 11.29 -15.90
N ASN A 196 -9.29 11.76 -16.49
CA ASN A 196 -9.42 13.12 -17.01
C ASN A 196 -9.72 14.17 -15.93
N PHE A 197 -9.94 13.75 -14.69
CA PHE A 197 -10.12 14.68 -13.58
C PHE A 197 -8.77 15.27 -13.18
N ASP A 198 -8.60 16.58 -13.42
CA ASP A 198 -7.43 17.31 -12.97
C ASP A 198 -7.49 17.54 -11.46
N TYR A 199 -6.48 17.04 -10.75
CA TYR A 199 -6.30 17.20 -9.31
C TYR A 199 -5.01 17.95 -8.96
N SER A 200 -4.41 18.66 -9.94
CA SER A 200 -3.15 19.40 -9.78
C SER A 200 -3.15 20.40 -8.61
N ASN A 201 -4.31 20.98 -8.28
CA ASN A 201 -4.49 21.89 -7.15
C ASN A 201 -4.72 21.19 -5.80
N ASP A 202 -5.00 19.88 -5.81
CA ASP A 202 -5.29 19.05 -4.64
C ASP A 202 -4.25 17.93 -4.48
N GLN A 203 -2.98 18.24 -4.76
CA GLN A 203 -1.87 17.33 -4.53
C GLN A 203 -1.61 17.10 -3.03
N PHE A 204 -0.82 16.07 -2.73
CA PHE A 204 -0.53 15.65 -1.36
C PHE A 204 0.10 16.82 -0.56
N PRO A 205 -0.53 17.28 0.54
CA PRO A 205 -0.05 18.44 1.27
C PRO A 205 1.15 18.09 2.16
N LEU A 206 2.35 18.55 1.78
CA LEU A 206 3.58 18.32 2.55
C LEU A 206 3.49 18.82 4.00
N SER A 207 2.86 19.98 4.20
CA SER A 207 2.55 20.51 5.54
C SER A 207 1.78 19.52 6.45
N PHE A 208 0.97 18.63 5.89
CA PHE A 208 0.29 17.58 6.66
C PHE A 208 1.28 16.49 7.09
N ALA A 209 2.17 16.06 6.19
CA ALA A 209 3.22 15.10 6.55
C ALA A 209 4.12 15.62 7.66
N ASP A 210 4.58 16.85 7.56
CA ASP A 210 5.41 17.45 8.61
C ASP A 210 4.66 17.57 9.94
N LEU A 211 3.39 17.95 9.91
CA LEU A 211 2.57 18.01 11.12
C LEU A 211 2.48 16.64 11.82
N ILE A 212 2.21 15.58 11.06
CA ILE A 212 2.11 14.21 11.58
C ILE A 212 3.47 13.68 12.07
N PHE A 213 4.55 13.95 11.33
CA PHE A 213 5.90 13.56 11.75
C PHE A 213 6.35 14.29 13.00
N ASN A 214 6.08 15.59 13.12
CA ASN A 214 6.35 16.36 14.35
C ASN A 214 5.62 15.76 15.56
N TYR A 215 4.38 15.30 15.40
CA TYR A 215 3.62 14.63 16.46
C TYR A 215 4.11 13.23 16.79
N SER A 216 4.88 12.64 15.89
CA SER A 216 5.45 11.30 16.01
C SER A 216 6.97 11.32 16.25
N LYS A 217 7.55 12.50 16.54
CA LYS A 217 8.99 12.69 16.70
C LYS A 217 9.53 11.83 17.84
N SER A 218 10.63 11.14 17.58
CA SER A 218 11.43 10.47 18.62
C SER A 218 12.36 11.47 19.31
N ASN A 219 12.64 11.25 20.60
CA ASN A 219 13.70 12.01 21.27
C ASN A 219 15.09 11.55 20.81
N ASP A 220 15.23 10.32 20.32
CA ASP A 220 16.45 9.79 19.73
C ASP A 220 16.33 9.83 18.21
N ASN A 221 17.08 10.72 17.55
CA ASN A 221 17.23 10.72 16.10
C ASN A 221 18.71 10.50 15.73
N ASN A 222 18.97 9.76 14.65
CA ASN A 222 20.32 9.46 14.19
C ASN A 222 20.92 10.60 13.34
N MET A 223 20.31 11.79 13.44
CA MET A 223 20.61 12.93 12.56
C MET A 223 22.09 13.37 12.68
N GLY A 224 22.63 13.37 13.90
CA GLY A 224 24.05 13.65 14.13
C GLY A 224 24.96 12.58 13.50
N GLU A 225 24.60 11.31 13.59
CA GLU A 225 25.36 10.21 12.99
C GLU A 225 25.36 10.30 11.45
N TYR A 226 24.22 10.61 10.84
CA TYR A 226 24.11 10.80 9.40
C TYR A 226 24.93 12.00 8.92
N ALA A 227 24.89 13.11 9.64
CA ALA A 227 25.66 14.30 9.31
C ALA A 227 27.17 14.03 9.34
N GLU A 228 27.66 13.37 10.39
CA GLU A 228 29.08 13.02 10.51
C GLU A 228 29.51 11.97 9.49
N TRP A 229 28.65 10.99 9.20
CA TRP A 229 28.89 10.03 8.14
C TRP A 229 29.02 10.71 6.77
N LEU A 230 28.10 11.62 6.42
CA LEU A 230 28.14 12.35 5.15
C LEU A 230 29.41 13.20 5.03
N LYS A 231 29.79 13.92 6.08
CA LYS A 231 31.03 14.71 6.12
C LYS A 231 32.26 13.83 5.89
N ARG A 232 32.32 12.67 6.55
CA ARG A 232 33.44 11.73 6.39
C ARG A 232 33.49 11.16 4.98
N SER A 233 32.35 10.70 4.47
CA SER A 233 32.25 10.07 3.14
C SER A 233 32.50 11.04 2.00
N LEU A 234 32.19 12.33 2.19
CA LEU A 234 32.44 13.40 1.21
C LEU A 234 33.73 14.19 1.47
N SER A 235 34.54 13.80 2.46
CA SER A 235 35.71 14.57 2.91
C SER A 235 36.69 14.95 1.78
N GLN A 236 36.90 14.05 0.81
CA GLN A 236 37.77 14.26 -0.35
C GLN A 236 37.16 15.15 -1.44
N TYR A 237 35.90 15.52 -1.30
CA TYR A 237 35.12 16.28 -2.28
C TYR A 237 34.49 17.55 -1.67
N LEU A 238 34.88 17.93 -0.46
CA LEU A 238 34.35 19.12 0.22
C LEU A 238 34.64 20.43 -0.52
N ASP A 239 35.70 20.46 -1.33
CA ASP A 239 36.03 21.57 -2.23
C ASP A 239 35.02 21.70 -3.39
N LYS A 240 34.35 20.59 -3.74
CA LYS A 240 33.38 20.49 -4.83
C LYS A 240 31.93 20.56 -4.34
N VAL A 241 31.68 20.23 -3.08
CA VAL A 241 30.34 20.21 -2.47
C VAL A 241 30.07 21.56 -1.83
N GLU A 242 29.05 22.27 -2.34
CA GLU A 242 28.63 23.58 -1.83
C GLU A 242 27.74 23.43 -0.59
N SER A 243 26.81 22.48 -0.63
CA SER A 243 25.94 22.19 0.51
C SER A 243 25.30 20.82 0.46
N VAL A 244 25.02 20.28 1.64
CA VAL A 244 24.28 19.02 1.81
C VAL A 244 23.12 19.22 2.77
N TYR A 245 21.95 18.73 2.40
CA TYR A 245 20.74 18.79 3.21
C TYR A 245 20.18 17.40 3.45
N ILE A 246 19.77 17.13 4.69
CA ILE A 246 18.92 15.98 5.00
C ILE A 246 17.48 16.48 5.11
N PHE A 247 16.53 15.70 4.61
CA PHE A 247 15.11 16.02 4.71
C PHE A 247 14.26 14.76 4.93
N GLY A 248 12.94 14.95 5.01
CA GLY A 248 12.01 13.84 5.15
C GLY A 248 11.99 13.21 6.55
N SER A 249 11.80 11.89 6.60
CA SER A 249 11.57 11.13 7.85
C SER A 249 12.75 11.20 8.84
N ALA A 250 13.98 11.31 8.32
CA ALA A 250 15.21 11.35 9.10
C ALA A 250 15.28 12.55 10.08
N LEU A 251 14.68 13.68 9.72
CA LEU A 251 14.60 14.87 10.59
C LEU A 251 13.84 14.60 11.90
N TYR A 252 13.05 13.53 11.94
CA TYR A 252 12.14 13.21 13.03
C TYR A 252 12.53 11.94 13.81
N GLY A 253 13.66 11.30 13.48
CA GLY A 253 14.23 10.14 14.19
C GLY A 253 13.41 8.86 14.07
N GLN A 254 12.85 8.65 12.90
CA GLN A 254 11.81 7.65 12.67
C GLN A 254 11.88 7.06 11.24
N GLU A 255 13.02 7.22 10.60
CA GLU A 255 13.42 6.55 9.36
C GLU A 255 13.45 5.03 9.57
N LYS A 256 12.80 4.30 8.65
CA LYS A 256 12.74 2.83 8.67
C LYS A 256 13.21 2.19 7.36
N THR A 257 13.20 2.96 6.29
CA THR A 257 13.40 2.49 4.92
C THR A 257 14.54 3.25 4.24
N ASP A 258 14.57 4.56 4.43
CA ASP A 258 15.40 5.46 3.66
C ASP A 258 15.73 6.75 4.40
N VAL A 259 16.85 7.36 4.00
CA VAL A 259 17.24 8.72 4.37
C VAL A 259 17.32 9.55 3.09
N ASP A 260 16.56 10.64 3.05
CA ASP A 260 16.52 11.55 1.92
C ASP A 260 17.60 12.63 2.06
N VAL A 261 18.49 12.73 1.06
CA VAL A 261 19.62 13.66 1.05
C VAL A 261 19.68 14.44 -0.26
N ILE A 262 20.03 15.72 -0.16
CA ILE A 262 20.30 16.61 -1.30
C ILE A 262 21.74 17.03 -1.24
N ILE A 263 22.44 16.93 -2.36
CA ILE A 263 23.78 17.47 -2.53
C ILE A 263 23.75 18.53 -3.61
N LYS A 264 24.19 19.74 -3.29
CA LYS A 264 24.51 20.77 -4.27
C LYS A 264 26.02 20.86 -4.39
N ASN A 265 26.54 20.66 -5.61
CA ASN A 265 27.95 20.83 -5.92
C ASN A 265 28.17 22.06 -6.82
N ASN A 266 29.40 22.54 -6.87
CA ASN A 266 29.83 23.68 -7.69
C ASN A 266 30.34 23.28 -9.09
N LEU A 267 30.09 22.02 -9.51
CA LEU A 267 30.61 21.50 -10.76
C LEU A 267 29.87 22.10 -11.96
N VAL A 268 30.66 22.52 -12.95
CA VAL A 268 30.16 23.03 -14.24
C VAL A 268 30.54 22.09 -15.38
N ASP A 269 31.69 21.42 -15.27
CA ASP A 269 32.19 20.51 -16.30
C ASP A 269 31.42 19.18 -16.34
N ILE A 270 31.09 18.71 -17.55
CA ILE A 270 30.26 17.51 -17.75
C ILE A 270 30.98 16.24 -17.32
N GLU A 271 32.28 16.13 -17.56
CA GLU A 271 33.04 14.94 -17.17
C GLU A 271 33.19 14.85 -15.66
N GLU A 272 33.40 15.99 -14.98
CA GLU A 272 33.39 16.03 -13.52
C GLU A 272 32.01 15.70 -12.94
N ILE A 273 30.92 16.21 -13.53
CA ILE A 273 29.55 15.85 -13.12
C ILE A 273 29.32 14.34 -13.28
N ARG A 274 29.77 13.73 -14.39
CA ARG A 274 29.65 12.29 -14.62
C ARG A 274 30.45 11.48 -13.59
N ARG A 275 31.66 11.92 -13.25
CA ARG A 275 32.46 11.29 -12.18
C ARG A 275 31.77 11.41 -10.82
N PHE A 276 31.19 12.56 -10.51
CA PHE A 276 30.45 12.76 -9.27
C PHE A 276 29.18 11.90 -9.18
N ALA A 277 28.50 11.66 -10.31
CA ALA A 277 27.37 10.73 -10.36
C ALA A 277 27.78 9.28 -10.01
N GLN A 278 28.97 8.84 -10.42
CA GLN A 278 29.51 7.53 -10.03
C GLN A 278 29.81 7.47 -8.53
N ILE A 279 30.43 8.51 -7.97
CA ILE A 279 30.67 8.64 -6.52
C ILE A 279 29.33 8.61 -5.75
N SER A 280 28.31 9.27 -6.28
CA SER A 280 26.96 9.30 -5.70
C SER A 280 26.35 7.90 -5.60
N LYS A 281 26.61 7.02 -6.59
CA LYS A 281 26.18 5.62 -6.54
C LYS A 281 26.94 4.81 -5.48
N GLU A 282 28.23 5.06 -5.35
CA GLU A 282 29.06 4.42 -4.32
C GLU A 282 28.64 4.84 -2.90
N LEU A 283 28.30 6.12 -2.71
CA LEU A 283 27.73 6.64 -1.47
C LEU A 283 26.43 5.93 -1.09
N LYS A 284 25.51 5.72 -2.05
CA LYS A 284 24.26 4.98 -1.80
C LYS A 284 24.54 3.58 -1.23
N ASN A 285 25.44 2.83 -1.87
CA ASN A 285 25.80 1.47 -1.45
C ASN A 285 26.50 1.45 -0.09
N ALA A 286 27.41 2.40 0.16
CA ALA A 286 28.13 2.48 1.43
C ALA A 286 27.19 2.82 2.60
N PHE A 287 26.23 3.72 2.37
CA PHE A 287 25.24 4.09 3.38
C PHE A 287 24.34 2.89 3.74
N GLU A 288 23.87 2.15 2.74
CA GLU A 288 23.05 0.95 2.97
C GLU A 288 23.80 -0.11 3.78
N LYS A 289 25.10 -0.27 3.51
CA LYS A 289 25.94 -1.20 4.28
C LYS A 289 26.10 -0.77 5.75
N ASP A 290 26.29 0.53 6.01
CA ASP A 290 26.57 1.03 7.35
C ASP A 290 25.31 1.15 8.22
N PHE A 291 24.16 1.52 7.62
CA PHE A 291 22.93 1.82 8.35
C PHE A 291 21.79 0.83 8.08
N SER A 292 21.93 -0.10 7.14
CA SER A 292 20.83 -0.98 6.69
C SER A 292 19.58 -0.21 6.23
N LEU A 293 19.79 1.01 5.72
CA LEU A 293 18.78 1.94 5.21
C LEU A 293 19.21 2.40 3.82
N SER A 294 18.26 2.60 2.91
CA SER A 294 18.59 3.12 1.59
C SER A 294 18.88 4.62 1.63
N LEU A 295 19.84 5.09 0.84
CA LEU A 295 20.12 6.52 0.68
C LEU A 295 19.44 7.04 -0.58
N HIS A 296 18.38 7.82 -0.42
CA HIS A 296 17.72 8.46 -1.55
C HIS A 296 18.37 9.83 -1.80
N LEU A 297 19.21 9.88 -2.83
CA LEU A 297 20.12 10.99 -3.08
C LEU A 297 19.68 11.79 -4.31
N LYS A 298 19.47 13.09 -4.13
CA LYS A 298 19.29 14.04 -5.24
C LYS A 298 20.49 14.96 -5.33
N VAL A 299 21.17 14.93 -6.47
CA VAL A 299 22.37 15.71 -6.72
C VAL A 299 22.07 16.79 -7.73
N PHE A 300 22.45 18.02 -7.42
CA PHE A 300 22.35 19.18 -8.31
C PHE A 300 23.74 19.75 -8.57
N SER A 301 24.03 20.00 -9.85
CA SER A 301 25.22 20.72 -10.27
C SER A 301 25.00 22.24 -10.28
N GLU A 302 26.07 23.01 -10.49
CA GLU A 302 25.94 24.47 -10.67
C GLU A 302 25.05 24.82 -11.87
N ARG A 303 25.09 23.99 -12.91
CA ARG A 303 24.22 24.12 -14.09
C ARG A 303 22.73 23.97 -13.76
N GLU A 304 22.41 23.39 -12.61
CA GLU A 304 21.04 23.11 -12.16
C GLU A 304 20.65 23.98 -10.95
N ALA A 305 21.38 25.06 -10.65
CA ALA A 305 21.13 25.93 -9.50
C ALA A 305 19.67 26.43 -9.42
N GLN A 306 19.05 26.77 -10.55
CA GLN A 306 17.64 27.17 -10.59
C GLN A 306 16.68 26.01 -10.25
N SER A 307 17.01 24.79 -10.68
CA SER A 307 16.24 23.59 -10.36
C SER A 307 16.40 23.21 -8.89
N PHE A 308 17.59 23.39 -8.33
CA PHE A 308 17.88 23.22 -6.91
C PHE A 308 17.05 24.17 -6.04
N GLY A 309 17.04 25.48 -6.35
CA GLY A 309 16.22 26.47 -5.62
C GLY A 309 14.73 26.11 -5.63
N ARG A 310 14.17 25.82 -6.82
CA ARG A 310 12.78 25.36 -6.95
C ARG A 310 12.49 24.05 -6.23
N PHE A 311 13.48 23.17 -6.11
CA PHE A 311 13.32 21.90 -5.40
C PHE A 311 13.30 22.12 -3.87
N LEU A 312 14.18 22.98 -3.36
CA LEU A 312 14.18 23.36 -1.95
C LEU A 312 12.89 24.07 -1.53
N GLU A 313 12.32 24.95 -2.36
CA GLU A 313 11.02 25.59 -2.09
C GLU A 313 9.87 24.58 -1.97
N LYS A 314 9.96 23.44 -2.66
CA LYS A 314 8.99 22.36 -2.53
C LYS A 314 9.18 21.55 -1.25
N ILE A 315 10.35 21.62 -0.61
CA ILE A 315 10.61 20.90 0.62
C ILE A 315 10.21 21.80 1.79
N TYR A 316 9.21 21.36 2.53
CA TYR A 316 8.72 22.13 3.67
C TYR A 316 9.75 22.28 4.78
N LYS A 317 10.56 21.23 5.03
CA LYS A 317 11.63 21.26 6.03
C LYS A 317 12.84 20.45 5.60
N SER A 318 14.02 21.04 5.73
CA SER A 318 15.32 20.43 5.51
C SER A 318 16.32 20.95 6.55
N GLU A 319 17.39 20.20 6.79
CA GLU A 319 18.48 20.57 7.68
C GLU A 319 19.81 20.51 6.93
N LYS A 320 20.53 21.64 6.90
CA LYS A 320 21.84 21.73 6.26
C LYS A 320 22.90 21.08 7.17
N VAL A 321 23.66 20.14 6.64
CA VAL A 321 24.68 19.37 7.38
C VAL A 321 26.12 19.61 6.90
N ILE A 322 26.28 20.12 5.69
CA ILE A 322 27.55 20.60 5.09
C ILE A 322 27.23 21.92 4.39
#